data_AF-A0A326GC17-F1
#
_entry.id   AF-A0A326GC17-F1
#
_cell.length_a   1.000
_cell.length_b   1.000
_cell.length_c   1.000
_cell.angle_alpha   90.00
_cell.angle_beta   90.00
_cell.angle_gamma   90.00
#
_symmetry.space_group_name_H-M   'P 1'
#
loop_
_entity.id
_entity.type
_entity.pdbx_description
1 polymer ?
#
loop_
_entity_poly.entity_id
_entity_poly.type
_entity_poly.pdbx_seq_one_letter_code
_entity_poly.pdbx_strand_id
1 'polypeptide(L)'
;MKFNKLTIVASAAAMSLGLAACDGANENAMEDAGEQNAEMVNEEAEAMEEAGQITDAQEDAITDQAEDQADAMEEQGEAMDEGEVVDTTETTEADPM
;
A
#
# COMPACT_ATOMS: atom_id res chain seq x y z
N MET A 1 -3.68 39.20 -28.26
CA MET A 1 -2.96 38.78 -27.03
C MET A 1 -1.78 37.90 -27.42
N LYS A 2 -0.58 38.23 -26.94
CA LYS A 2 0.59 37.36 -27.04
C LYS A 2 0.43 36.28 -25.96
N PHE A 3 0.17 35.05 -26.37
CA PHE A 3 0.07 33.93 -25.44
C PHE A 3 1.47 33.61 -24.89
N ASN A 4 1.71 33.96 -23.63
CA ASN A 4 2.92 33.56 -22.91
C ASN A 4 2.94 32.04 -22.79
N LYS A 5 3.75 31.38 -23.61
CA LYS A 5 3.98 29.92 -23.60
C LYS A 5 4.64 29.40 -22.31
N LEU A 6 4.89 30.26 -21.33
CA LEU A 6 5.57 29.89 -20.08
C LEU A 6 4.62 29.41 -18.97
N THR A 7 3.32 29.61 -19.11
CA THR A 7 2.36 29.34 -18.01
C THR A 7 1.81 27.90 -18.02
N ILE A 8 2.03 27.12 -19.09
CA ILE A 8 1.46 25.76 -19.22
C ILE A 8 2.34 24.66 -18.60
N VAL A 9 3.62 24.92 -18.34
CA VAL A 9 4.56 23.89 -17.84
C VAL A 9 4.53 23.76 -16.31
N ALA A 10 3.79 24.60 -15.59
CA ALA A 10 3.67 24.50 -14.13
C ALA A 10 2.67 23.42 -13.69
N SER A 11 1.68 23.07 -14.51
CA SER A 11 0.56 22.20 -14.10
C SER A 11 0.82 20.71 -14.31
N ALA A 12 1.84 20.34 -15.10
CA ALA A 12 2.14 18.93 -15.37
C ALA A 12 2.94 18.27 -14.23
N ALA A 13 3.76 19.03 -13.51
CA ALA A 13 4.56 18.51 -12.39
C ALA A 13 3.70 18.08 -11.19
N ALA A 14 2.55 18.74 -10.99
CA ALA A 14 1.61 18.39 -9.93
C ALA A 14 0.84 17.09 -10.20
N MET A 15 0.58 16.75 -11.47
CA MET A 15 -0.12 15.51 -11.82
C MET A 15 0.82 14.29 -11.87
N SER A 16 2.12 14.48 -12.12
CA SER A 16 3.11 13.40 -12.09
C SER A 16 3.57 13.00 -10.68
N LEU A 17 3.32 13.82 -9.66
CA LEU A 17 3.52 13.45 -8.25
C LEU A 17 2.37 12.59 -7.70
N GLY A 18 1.20 12.56 -8.36
CA GLY A 18 0.02 11.87 -7.85
C GLY A 18 -0.02 10.35 -8.12
N LEU A 19 0.73 9.83 -9.11
CA LEU A 19 0.71 8.39 -9.43
C LEU A 19 1.74 7.57 -8.65
N ALA A 20 2.80 8.20 -8.15
CA ALA A 20 3.79 7.56 -7.26
C ALA A 20 3.51 7.86 -5.77
N ALA A 21 2.39 8.51 -5.48
CA ALA A 21 1.89 8.80 -4.12
C ALA A 21 0.55 8.09 -3.85
N CYS A 22 0.09 7.25 -4.78
CA CYS A 22 -0.98 6.27 -4.55
C CYS A 22 -0.43 4.94 -4.04
N ASP A 23 0.88 4.85 -3.84
CA ASP A 23 1.58 3.71 -3.27
C ASP A 23 2.45 4.31 -2.16
N GLY A 24 1.88 4.38 -0.97
CA GLY A 24 2.41 5.17 0.14
C GLY A 24 3.55 4.46 0.87
N ALA A 25 4.33 5.20 1.67
CA ALA A 25 5.48 4.61 2.35
C ALA A 25 5.08 3.64 3.47
N ASN A 26 3.89 3.82 4.05
CA ASN A 26 3.35 2.93 5.06
C ASN A 26 2.65 1.72 4.42
N GLU A 27 1.90 1.93 3.33
CA GLU A 27 1.33 0.88 2.47
C GLU A 27 2.41 -0.13 2.06
N ASN A 28 3.44 0.30 1.33
CA ASN A 28 4.56 -0.56 0.93
C ASN A 28 5.20 -1.31 2.12
N ALA A 29 5.44 -0.61 3.23
CA ALA A 29 6.12 -1.22 4.38
C ALA A 29 5.24 -2.26 5.10
N MET A 30 3.92 -2.08 5.06
CA MET A 30 2.96 -3.02 5.64
C MET A 30 2.66 -4.18 4.69
N GLU A 31 2.53 -3.93 3.39
CA GLU A 31 2.45 -4.93 2.33
C GLU A 31 3.69 -5.85 2.38
N ASP A 32 4.91 -5.30 2.31
CA ASP A 32 6.17 -6.06 2.38
C ASP A 32 6.25 -6.95 3.64
N ALA A 33 5.74 -6.46 4.77
CA ALA A 33 5.76 -7.19 6.04
C ALA A 33 4.67 -8.26 6.12
N GLY A 34 3.49 -7.96 5.59
CA GLY A 34 2.36 -8.89 5.47
C GLY A 34 2.70 -10.04 4.53
N GLU A 35 3.18 -9.74 3.32
CA GLU A 35 3.59 -10.73 2.32
C GLU A 35 4.69 -11.64 2.85
N GLN A 36 5.76 -11.10 3.45
CA GLN A 36 6.82 -11.95 4.04
C GLN A 36 6.30 -12.87 5.15
N ASN A 37 5.27 -12.45 5.88
CA ASN A 37 4.63 -13.31 6.88
C ASN A 37 3.80 -14.41 6.22
N ALA A 38 2.98 -14.05 5.23
CA ALA A 38 2.16 -14.98 4.48
C ALA A 38 3.01 -16.03 3.75
N GLU A 39 4.12 -15.63 3.10
CA GLU A 39 5.06 -16.54 2.47
C GLU A 39 5.64 -17.55 3.48
N MET A 40 6.06 -17.08 4.66
CA MET A 40 6.60 -17.97 5.70
C MET A 40 5.56 -18.98 6.20
N VAL A 41 4.32 -18.53 6.38
CA VAL A 41 3.20 -19.40 6.78
C VAL A 41 2.87 -20.40 5.69
N ASN A 42 2.86 -19.98 4.43
CA ASN A 42 2.63 -20.87 3.29
C ASN A 42 3.73 -21.94 3.19
N GLU A 43 5.01 -21.55 3.29
CA GLU A 43 6.12 -22.52 3.29
C GLU A 43 6.01 -23.55 4.43
N GLU A 44 5.56 -23.13 5.62
CA GLU A 44 5.33 -24.05 6.74
C GLU A 44 4.10 -24.95 6.49
N ALA A 45 3.02 -24.41 5.91
CA ALA A 45 1.81 -25.15 5.58
C ALA A 45 2.07 -26.21 4.49
N GLU A 46 2.77 -25.85 3.41
CA GLU A 46 3.21 -26.77 2.37
C GLU A 46 4.08 -27.90 2.96
N ALA A 47 5.02 -27.57 3.85
CA ALA A 47 5.85 -28.58 4.50
C ALA A 47 5.03 -29.54 5.38
N MET A 48 3.96 -29.05 6.02
CA MET A 48 3.04 -29.87 6.80
C MET A 48 2.15 -30.75 5.91
N GLU A 49 1.71 -30.26 4.75
CA GLU A 49 0.97 -31.04 3.75
C GLU A 49 1.86 -32.16 3.21
N GLU A 50 3.09 -31.84 2.78
CA GLU A 50 4.02 -32.83 2.23
C GLU A 50 4.37 -33.91 3.28
N ALA A 51 4.46 -33.53 4.56
CA ALA A 51 4.65 -34.45 5.67
C ALA A 51 3.40 -35.29 6.02
N GLY A 52 2.27 -35.04 5.37
CA GLY A 52 0.98 -35.69 5.60
C GLY A 52 0.34 -35.33 6.95
N GLN A 53 0.70 -34.18 7.54
CA GLN A 53 0.18 -33.71 8.82
C GLN A 53 -1.15 -32.96 8.65
N ILE A 54 -1.33 -32.29 7.51
CA ILE A 54 -2.56 -31.60 7.11
C ILE A 54 -2.96 -32.05 5.70
N THR A 55 -4.20 -31.80 5.31
CA THR A 55 -4.69 -32.00 3.94
C THR A 55 -4.47 -30.75 3.09
N ASP A 56 -4.47 -30.87 1.77
CA ASP A 56 -4.48 -29.74 0.82
C ASP A 56 -5.50 -28.65 1.25
N ALA A 57 -6.75 -29.04 1.51
CA ALA A 57 -7.80 -28.09 1.90
C ALA A 57 -7.57 -27.39 3.26
N GLN A 58 -6.66 -27.90 4.09
CA GLN A 58 -6.25 -27.26 5.34
C GLN A 58 -5.04 -26.37 5.13
N GLU A 59 -4.13 -26.73 4.23
CA GLU A 59 -3.03 -25.87 3.78
C GLU A 59 -3.58 -24.64 3.08
N ASP A 60 -4.45 -24.81 2.07
CA ASP A 60 -5.22 -23.73 1.42
C ASP A 60 -5.84 -22.78 2.47
N ALA A 61 -6.57 -23.31 3.45
CA ALA A 61 -7.25 -22.49 4.45
C ALA A 61 -6.30 -21.75 5.42
N ILE A 62 -5.10 -22.28 5.65
CA ILE A 62 -4.07 -21.62 6.47
C ILE A 62 -3.43 -20.50 5.66
N THR A 63 -3.08 -20.77 4.40
CA THR A 63 -2.50 -19.78 3.48
C THR A 63 -3.48 -18.65 3.21
N ASP A 64 -4.74 -18.95 2.88
CA ASP A 64 -5.82 -17.96 2.71
C ASP A 64 -5.94 -17.04 3.94
N GLN A 65 -5.88 -17.60 5.15
CA GLN A 65 -5.98 -16.80 6.37
C GLN A 65 -4.74 -15.90 6.59
N ALA A 66 -3.58 -16.30 6.10
CA ALA A 66 -2.36 -15.50 6.17
C ALA A 66 -2.38 -14.37 5.13
N GLU A 67 -2.86 -14.64 3.92
CA GLU A 67 -3.11 -13.65 2.88
C GLU A 67 -4.17 -12.63 3.33
N ASP A 68 -5.31 -13.06 3.89
CA ASP A 68 -6.34 -12.18 4.46
C ASP A 68 -5.76 -11.21 5.54
N GLN A 69 -4.74 -11.66 6.27
CA GLN A 69 -4.05 -10.83 7.26
C GLN A 69 -3.06 -9.85 6.61
N ALA A 70 -2.36 -10.27 5.56
CA ALA A 70 -1.48 -9.40 4.79
C ALA A 70 -2.28 -8.27 4.13
N ASP A 71 -3.40 -8.59 3.49
CA ASP A 71 -4.34 -7.63 2.89
C ASP A 71 -4.84 -6.62 3.94
N ALA A 72 -5.19 -7.10 5.13
CA ALA A 72 -5.62 -6.21 6.21
C ALA A 72 -4.51 -5.27 6.71
N MET A 73 -3.23 -5.68 6.60
CA MET A 73 -2.09 -4.82 6.91
C MET A 73 -1.85 -3.79 5.80
N GLU A 74 -1.95 -4.20 4.54
CA GLU A 74 -1.90 -3.29 3.37
C GLU A 74 -2.97 -2.19 3.49
N GLU A 75 -4.24 -2.57 3.71
CA GLU A 75 -5.35 -1.61 3.89
C GLU A 75 -5.10 -0.66 5.07
N GLN A 76 -4.45 -1.14 6.14
CA GLN A 76 -4.06 -0.28 7.26
C GLN A 76 -2.96 0.70 6.86
N GLY A 77 -1.98 0.26 6.08
CA GLY A 77 -0.91 1.09 5.53
C GLY A 77 -1.46 2.20 4.62
N GLU A 78 -2.31 1.82 3.68
CA GLU A 78 -3.05 2.73 2.78
C GLU A 78 -3.81 3.78 3.59
N ALA A 79 -4.58 3.37 4.61
CA ALA A 79 -5.34 4.30 5.43
C ALA A 79 -4.48 5.31 6.20
N MET A 80 -3.25 4.93 6.59
CA MET A 80 -2.31 5.86 7.23
C MET A 80 -1.74 6.85 6.24
N ASP A 81 -1.39 6.40 5.03
CA ASP A 81 -0.88 7.27 3.97
C ASP A 81 -1.96 8.26 3.50
N GLU A 82 -3.21 7.79 3.30
CA GLU A 82 -4.37 8.64 3.02
C GLU A 82 -4.67 9.63 4.15
N GLY A 83 -4.53 9.20 5.41
CA GLY A 83 -4.66 10.08 6.58
C GLY A 83 -3.59 11.18 6.63
N GLU A 84 -2.36 10.86 6.22
CA GLU A 84 -1.22 11.79 6.18
C GLU A 84 -1.36 12.84 5.05
N VAL A 85 -1.88 12.46 3.87
CA VAL A 85 -2.17 13.45 2.82
C VAL A 85 -3.29 14.42 3.19
N VAL A 86 -4.24 14.04 4.05
CA VAL A 86 -5.28 14.97 4.52
C VAL A 86 -4.70 16.00 5.50
N ASP A 87 -3.82 15.61 6.42
CA ASP A 87 -3.20 16.52 7.40
C ASP A 87 -2.30 17.60 6.75
N THR A 88 -1.62 17.26 5.66
CA THR A 88 -0.75 18.21 4.95
C THR A 88 -1.52 19.24 4.11
N THR A 89 -2.78 18.99 3.75
CA THR A 89 -3.60 19.95 2.98
C THR A 89 -4.23 21.06 3.83
N GLU A 90 -4.40 20.89 5.15
CA GLU A 90 -5.02 21.91 6.00
C GLU A 90 -4.08 23.05 6.44
N THR A 91 -2.75 22.91 6.27
CA THR A 91 -1.78 23.89 6.82
C THR A 91 -1.33 24.98 5.82
N THR A 92 -1.77 24.96 4.55
CA THR A 92 -1.28 25.92 3.51
C THR A 92 -2.23 27.10 3.23
N GLU A 93 -3.27 27.33 4.02
CA GLU A 93 -4.17 28.50 3.86
C GLU A 93 -3.97 29.61 4.91
N ALA A 94 -2.76 29.75 5.46
CA ALA A 94 -2.36 30.96 6.19
C ALA A 94 -1.79 32.00 5.22
N ASP A 95 -2.69 32.71 4.54
CA ASP A 95 -2.44 33.93 3.77
C ASP A 95 -2.20 35.11 4.74
N PRO A 96 -0.99 35.71 4.83
CA PRO A 96 -0.81 36.96 5.53
C PRO A 96 -1.08 38.13 4.56
N MET A 97 -2.20 38.81 4.79
CA MET A 97 -2.47 40.16 4.27
C MET A 97 -1.39 41.18 4.67
#